data_AF-X5Y3F6-F1
#
_entry.id   AF-X5Y3F6-F1
#
_cell.length_a   1.000
_cell.length_b   1.000
_cell.length_c   1.000
_cell.angle_alpha   90.00
_cell.angle_beta   90.00
_cell.angle_gamma   90.00
#
_symmetry.space_group_name_H-M   'P 1'
#
loop_
_entity.id
_entity.type
_entity.pdbx_description
1 polymer ?
#
loop_
_entity_poly.entity_id
_entity_poly.type
_entity_poly.pdbx_seq_one_letter_code
_entity_poly.pdbx_strand_id
1 'polypeptide(L)'
;MTFRFKAAAVFLVATAAPACADVLWGVNGHPITAYPGIAIEKQLDFIKDLGLKSYRVNVTGEDDANVLAELVGAGKARGIEILPVLTPAIDLDKDSPDEIHAKTRKLAIALGTRFKADIRVWELGNELENFAIIKPCENRDDGSKYPCGWGPGAGTGALDYYGPRWVKVSAALKGLSEGMTRADPGIRKAIGTAGWGHTGAFARMKEDGIVWDISVWHMYGDDPEWAFREISGYGKPIWVTEFNNPYGSQRSERQQADGIKQTMARLRQLGEKYKVESAQIYELFDETYWAPSFEANMGLVRLIAASDGKWRIGEPKPAYKTVRDFTRGPQPLPKPNRECDPESTAANKSEYVRQAAFAYCLVLRHESDGASLDRWSAALESGESTLAGIIIEMMRTDDFETRYATIGLTDRAYISFLYLLLLDRPADDYGMETYARQLRAGTMRREDVALGIINSSEFNAKHAAIREVSVVPNPG
;
A
#
# COMPACT_ATOMS: atom_id res chain seq x y z
N MET A 1 31.50 -59.19 -38.06
CA MET A 1 30.25 -58.59 -38.53
C MET A 1 29.36 -58.39 -37.31
N THR A 2 29.25 -57.17 -36.81
CA THR A 2 28.53 -56.84 -35.58
C THR A 2 27.55 -55.72 -35.89
N PHE A 3 26.26 -56.03 -35.77
CA PHE A 3 25.14 -55.12 -36.05
C PHE A 3 25.09 -54.00 -34.98
N ARG A 4 25.01 -52.74 -35.43
CA ARG A 4 24.71 -51.57 -34.58
C ARG A 4 23.23 -51.21 -34.73
N PHE A 5 22.48 -51.31 -33.63
CA PHE A 5 21.15 -50.68 -33.49
C PHE A 5 21.32 -49.16 -33.32
N LYS A 6 20.60 -48.36 -34.11
CA LYS A 6 20.39 -46.94 -33.86
C LYS A 6 19.03 -46.77 -33.19
N ALA A 7 19.00 -46.33 -31.93
CA ALA A 7 17.80 -45.84 -31.28
C ALA A 7 17.60 -44.36 -31.68
N ALA A 8 16.43 -44.03 -32.23
CA ALA A 8 16.03 -42.66 -32.49
C ALA A 8 15.36 -42.09 -31.23
N ALA A 9 15.91 -41.02 -30.66
CA ALA A 9 15.30 -40.28 -29.58
C ALA A 9 14.24 -39.31 -30.15
N VAL A 10 12.99 -39.49 -29.74
CA VAL A 10 11.90 -38.55 -30.01
C VAL A 10 11.91 -37.49 -28.91
N PHE A 11 12.24 -36.25 -29.27
CA PHE A 11 12.08 -35.10 -28.37
C PHE A 11 10.62 -34.66 -28.38
N LEU A 12 9.90 -34.88 -27.28
CA LEU A 12 8.64 -34.19 -27.01
C LEU A 12 8.94 -32.73 -26.65
N VAL A 13 8.60 -31.81 -27.55
CA VAL A 13 8.52 -30.39 -27.22
C VAL A 13 7.21 -30.18 -26.47
N ALA A 14 7.28 -30.05 -25.15
CA ALA A 14 6.17 -29.56 -24.35
C ALA A 14 6.04 -28.05 -24.60
N THR A 15 5.00 -27.64 -25.34
CA THR A 15 4.61 -26.24 -25.43
C THR A 15 4.09 -25.81 -24.06
N ALA A 16 4.93 -25.13 -23.27
CA ALA A 16 4.45 -24.41 -22.09
C ALA A 16 3.51 -23.31 -22.59
N ALA A 17 2.21 -23.47 -22.35
CA ALA A 17 1.27 -22.36 -22.46
C ALA A 17 1.77 -21.25 -21.51
N PRO A 18 1.76 -19.97 -21.92
CA PRO A 18 2.09 -18.89 -21.00
C PRO A 18 1.08 -18.95 -19.86
N ALA A 19 1.56 -19.17 -18.64
CA ALA A 19 0.74 -18.95 -17.46
C ALA A 19 0.21 -17.51 -17.56
N CYS A 20 -1.11 -17.32 -17.58
CA CYS A 20 -1.69 -15.99 -17.39
C CYS A 20 -1.09 -15.43 -16.10
N ALA A 21 -0.49 -14.24 -16.18
CA ALA A 21 -0.01 -13.56 -14.99
C ALA A 21 -1.20 -13.34 -14.04
N ASP A 22 -1.03 -13.66 -12.76
CA ASP A 22 -2.02 -13.35 -11.72
C ASP A 22 -2.26 -11.82 -11.69
N VAL A 23 -3.41 -11.40 -11.19
CA VAL A 23 -3.77 -9.98 -11.07
C VAL A 23 -2.70 -9.26 -10.23
N LEU A 24 -2.20 -8.11 -10.72
CA LEU A 24 -1.29 -7.27 -9.96
C LEU A 24 -2.08 -6.54 -8.87
N TRP A 25 -1.86 -6.94 -7.61
CA TRP A 25 -2.52 -6.34 -6.46
C TRP A 25 -1.80 -5.09 -5.96
N GLY A 26 -2.57 -4.03 -5.72
CA GLY A 26 -2.10 -2.79 -5.13
C GLY A 26 -3.04 -2.27 -4.05
N VAL A 27 -2.71 -1.09 -3.55
CA VAL A 27 -3.53 -0.33 -2.60
C VAL A 27 -3.42 1.16 -2.93
N ASN A 28 -4.40 1.93 -2.51
CA ASN A 28 -4.41 3.38 -2.65
C ASN A 28 -3.87 4.01 -1.38
N GLY A 29 -3.32 5.20 -1.53
CA GLY A 29 -3.10 6.06 -0.40
C GLY A 29 -2.73 7.46 -0.81
N HIS A 30 -2.57 8.29 0.21
CA HIS A 30 -2.51 9.74 0.07
C HIS A 30 -1.21 10.31 0.71
N PRO A 31 -0.02 9.79 0.35
CA PRO A 31 1.26 10.17 0.97
C PRO A 31 1.62 11.64 0.76
N ILE A 32 1.08 12.28 -0.27
CA ILE A 32 1.34 13.67 -0.62
C ILE A 32 0.43 14.62 0.18
N THR A 33 -0.79 14.22 0.50
CA THR A 33 -1.84 15.15 1.00
C THR A 33 -2.38 14.83 2.39
N ALA A 34 -2.34 13.59 2.86
CA ALA A 34 -3.21 13.13 3.96
C ALA A 34 -2.50 12.62 5.22
N TYR A 35 -1.21 12.31 5.18
CA TYR A 35 -0.54 11.58 6.27
C TYR A 35 0.60 12.35 6.96
N PRO A 36 0.39 13.60 7.43
CA PRO A 36 1.42 14.32 8.17
C PRO A 36 1.89 13.50 9.39
N GLY A 37 3.19 13.23 9.45
CA GLY A 37 3.83 12.48 10.52
C GLY A 37 4.05 10.99 10.24
N ILE A 38 3.63 10.45 9.08
CA ILE A 38 3.92 9.07 8.68
C ILE A 38 4.93 9.05 7.53
N ALA A 39 6.13 8.55 7.82
CA ALA A 39 7.20 8.42 6.83
C ALA A 39 6.80 7.51 5.65
N ILE A 40 7.19 7.89 4.44
CA ILE A 40 6.90 7.16 3.18
C ILE A 40 7.35 5.70 3.27
N GLU A 41 8.53 5.47 3.82
CA GLU A 41 9.11 4.15 4.03
C GLU A 41 8.18 3.27 4.84
N LYS A 42 7.56 3.80 5.90
CA LYS A 42 6.62 3.01 6.71
C LYS A 42 5.35 2.69 5.98
N GLN A 43 4.84 3.56 5.13
CA GLN A 43 3.68 3.25 4.28
C GLN A 43 4.03 2.08 3.34
N LEU A 44 5.18 2.16 2.68
CA LEU A 44 5.64 1.14 1.75
C LEU A 44 6.02 -0.19 2.45
N ASP A 45 6.47 -0.16 3.70
CA ASP A 45 6.73 -1.35 4.49
C ASP A 45 5.45 -2.16 4.75
N PHE A 46 4.32 -1.49 5.05
CA PHE A 46 3.00 -2.16 5.14
C PHE A 46 2.60 -2.79 3.80
N ILE A 47 2.81 -2.08 2.69
CA ILE A 47 2.48 -2.60 1.34
C ILE A 47 3.32 -3.85 1.02
N LYS A 48 4.61 -3.83 1.36
CA LYS A 48 5.53 -4.96 1.21
C LYS A 48 5.11 -6.16 2.07
N ASP A 49 4.72 -5.92 3.32
CA ASP A 49 4.22 -6.94 4.24
C ASP A 49 2.88 -7.54 3.78
N LEU A 50 1.97 -6.72 3.25
CA LEU A 50 0.75 -7.19 2.57
C LEU A 50 1.02 -8.00 1.30
N GLY A 51 2.25 -7.99 0.77
CA GLY A 51 2.60 -8.67 -0.49
C GLY A 51 2.08 -7.98 -1.75
N LEU A 52 1.63 -6.73 -1.63
CA LEU A 52 1.15 -5.91 -2.75
C LEU A 52 2.32 -5.32 -3.54
N LYS A 53 2.06 -4.98 -4.81
CA LYS A 53 3.07 -4.58 -5.80
C LYS A 53 2.84 -3.23 -6.43
N SER A 54 1.70 -2.59 -6.17
CA SER A 54 1.39 -1.24 -6.66
C SER A 54 0.90 -0.35 -5.52
N TYR A 55 1.29 0.93 -5.57
CA TYR A 55 0.74 1.98 -4.71
C TYR A 55 0.17 3.10 -5.57
N ARG A 56 -1.15 3.25 -5.56
CA ARG A 56 -1.85 4.30 -6.31
C ARG A 56 -1.89 5.59 -5.51
N VAL A 57 -1.42 6.70 -6.08
CA VAL A 57 -1.25 7.98 -5.37
C VAL A 57 -1.74 9.15 -6.22
N ASN A 58 -2.43 10.09 -5.57
CA ASN A 58 -2.92 11.31 -6.21
C ASN A 58 -1.78 12.30 -6.47
N VAL A 59 -1.75 12.88 -7.67
CA VAL A 59 -0.80 13.92 -8.07
C VAL A 59 -1.57 15.05 -8.74
N THR A 60 -1.62 16.20 -8.08
CA THR A 60 -2.47 17.34 -8.46
C THR A 60 -1.70 18.38 -9.25
N GLY A 61 -0.41 18.56 -8.94
CA GLY A 61 0.40 19.63 -9.53
C GLY A 61 1.87 19.29 -9.72
N GLU A 62 2.60 20.22 -10.33
CA GLU A 62 4.07 20.11 -10.50
C GLU A 62 4.81 20.15 -9.16
N ASP A 63 4.22 20.80 -8.15
CA ASP A 63 4.79 20.91 -6.79
C ASP A 63 4.89 19.54 -6.08
N ASP A 64 4.05 18.58 -6.47
CA ASP A 64 4.07 17.21 -5.93
C ASP A 64 5.26 16.40 -6.46
N ALA A 65 5.96 16.88 -7.50
CA ALA A 65 6.95 16.10 -8.22
C ALA A 65 8.18 15.70 -7.38
N ASN A 66 8.53 16.46 -6.33
CA ASN A 66 9.63 16.06 -5.46
C ASN A 66 9.23 14.88 -4.57
N VAL A 67 8.05 14.95 -3.95
CA VAL A 67 7.51 13.86 -3.12
C VAL A 67 7.24 12.62 -3.97
N LEU A 68 6.74 12.79 -5.20
CA LEU A 68 6.55 11.68 -6.14
C LEU A 68 7.88 10.99 -6.49
N ALA A 69 8.98 11.76 -6.67
CA ALA A 69 10.29 11.17 -6.95
C ALA A 69 10.83 10.37 -5.76
N GLU A 70 10.64 10.86 -4.54
CA GLU A 70 10.97 10.14 -3.30
C GLU A 70 10.16 8.83 -3.18
N LEU A 71 8.85 8.90 -3.40
CA LEU A 71 7.96 7.73 -3.43
C LEU A 71 8.39 6.69 -4.46
N VAL A 72 8.73 7.12 -5.67
CA VAL A 72 9.19 6.23 -6.74
C VAL A 72 10.51 5.55 -6.36
N GLY A 73 11.47 6.30 -5.82
CA GLY A 73 12.74 5.75 -5.35
C GLY A 73 12.55 4.71 -4.24
N ALA A 74 11.78 5.08 -3.21
CA ALA A 74 11.50 4.23 -2.06
C ALA A 74 10.66 2.99 -2.45
N GLY A 75 9.74 3.14 -3.40
CA GLY A 75 8.92 2.06 -3.96
C GLY A 75 9.78 1.06 -4.74
N LYS A 76 10.65 1.54 -5.64
CA LYS A 76 11.59 0.70 -6.39
C LYS A 76 12.48 -0.14 -5.48
N ALA A 77 13.01 0.45 -4.40
CA ALA A 77 13.81 -0.26 -3.41
C ALA A 77 13.06 -1.43 -2.72
N ARG A 78 11.72 -1.37 -2.71
CA ARG A 78 10.83 -2.39 -2.10
C ARG A 78 10.14 -3.28 -3.14
N GLY A 79 10.39 -3.09 -4.42
CA GLY A 79 9.68 -3.79 -5.51
C GLY A 79 8.19 -3.45 -5.55
N ILE A 80 7.86 -2.18 -5.29
CA ILE A 80 6.51 -1.61 -5.36
C ILE A 80 6.51 -0.55 -6.47
N GLU A 81 5.63 -0.71 -7.45
CA GLU A 81 5.40 0.27 -8.50
C GLU A 81 4.49 1.39 -7.98
N ILE A 82 4.83 2.64 -8.28
CA ILE A 82 3.95 3.77 -7.99
C ILE A 82 3.08 4.01 -9.22
N LEU A 83 1.75 3.98 -9.03
CA LEU A 83 0.75 4.32 -10.04
C LEU A 83 0.22 5.72 -9.73
N PRO A 84 0.70 6.78 -10.40
CA PRO A 84 0.17 8.11 -10.16
C PRO A 84 -1.16 8.28 -10.90
N VAL A 85 -2.14 8.87 -10.21
CA VAL A 85 -3.34 9.41 -10.83
C VAL A 85 -3.24 10.93 -10.91
N LEU A 86 -3.37 11.47 -12.13
CA LEU A 86 -3.39 12.92 -12.34
C LEU A 86 -4.77 13.49 -12.02
N THR A 87 -4.82 14.31 -10.98
CA THR A 87 -6.01 15.04 -10.53
C THR A 87 -5.78 16.55 -10.68
N PRO A 88 -5.69 17.07 -11.92
CA PRO A 88 -5.29 18.45 -12.17
C PRO A 88 -6.23 19.45 -11.48
N ALA A 89 -5.67 20.54 -10.96
CA ALA A 89 -6.44 21.67 -10.44
C ALA A 89 -7.14 22.43 -11.58
N ILE A 90 -8.37 22.01 -11.92
CA ILE A 90 -9.26 22.62 -12.90
C ILE A 90 -10.63 22.90 -12.29
N ASP A 91 -11.33 23.93 -12.77
CA ASP A 91 -12.70 24.23 -12.35
C ASP A 91 -13.65 23.88 -13.51
N LEU A 92 -14.27 22.70 -13.45
CA LEU A 92 -15.17 22.22 -14.51
C LEU A 92 -16.43 23.10 -14.65
N ASP A 93 -16.81 23.88 -13.64
CA ASP A 93 -17.93 24.81 -13.76
C ASP A 93 -17.51 26.11 -14.45
N LYS A 94 -16.36 26.67 -14.09
CA LYS A 94 -15.92 28.00 -14.53
C LYS A 94 -15.04 28.02 -15.77
N ASP A 95 -14.09 27.10 -15.87
CA ASP A 95 -13.12 27.10 -16.97
C ASP A 95 -13.81 26.74 -18.29
N SER A 96 -13.35 27.34 -19.38
CA SER A 96 -13.72 26.95 -20.75
C SER A 96 -13.05 25.62 -21.15
N PRO A 97 -13.62 24.87 -22.12
CA PRO A 97 -12.99 23.65 -22.63
C PRO A 97 -11.53 23.85 -23.08
N ASP A 98 -11.21 24.97 -23.74
CA ASP A 98 -9.85 25.26 -24.20
C ASP A 98 -8.87 25.51 -23.05
N GLU A 99 -9.31 26.24 -22.00
CA GLU A 99 -8.51 26.45 -20.80
C GLU A 99 -8.26 25.14 -20.05
N ILE A 100 -9.31 24.30 -19.91
CA ILE A 100 -9.20 22.98 -19.29
C ILE A 100 -8.17 22.13 -20.04
N HIS A 101 -8.34 22.00 -21.36
CA HIS A 101 -7.41 21.24 -22.20
C HIS A 101 -5.98 21.73 -22.06
N ALA A 102 -5.76 23.05 -22.14
CA ALA A 102 -4.43 23.64 -22.02
C ALA A 102 -3.78 23.38 -20.65
N LYS A 103 -4.53 23.55 -19.55
CA LYS A 103 -4.05 23.30 -18.18
C LYS A 103 -3.68 21.84 -17.98
N THR A 104 -4.56 20.90 -18.34
CA THR A 104 -4.31 19.48 -18.13
C THR A 104 -3.19 18.96 -19.04
N ARG A 105 -3.13 19.43 -20.29
CA ARG A 105 -2.03 19.13 -21.21
C ARG A 105 -0.68 19.59 -20.69
N LYS A 106 -0.59 20.81 -20.17
CA LYS A 106 0.65 21.35 -19.60
C LYS A 106 1.14 20.47 -18.45
N LEU A 107 0.27 20.13 -17.50
CA LEU A 107 0.61 19.29 -16.36
C LEU A 107 1.12 17.92 -16.79
N ALA A 108 0.40 17.25 -17.70
CA ALA A 108 0.78 15.94 -18.21
C ALA A 108 2.13 15.96 -18.95
N ILE A 109 2.44 17.03 -19.70
CA ILE A 109 3.77 17.19 -20.32
C ILE A 109 4.86 17.33 -19.26
N ALA A 110 4.64 18.19 -18.26
CA ALA A 110 5.62 18.48 -17.22
C ALA A 110 5.99 17.22 -16.43
N LEU A 111 4.98 16.53 -15.88
CA LEU A 111 5.17 15.32 -15.09
C LEU A 111 5.61 14.14 -15.96
N GLY A 112 4.95 13.91 -17.10
CA GLY A 112 5.33 12.83 -18.02
C GLY A 112 6.77 12.96 -18.49
N THR A 113 7.24 14.17 -18.81
CA THR A 113 8.63 14.38 -19.27
C THR A 113 9.64 14.13 -18.16
N ARG A 114 9.34 14.58 -16.93
CA ARG A 114 10.21 14.39 -15.77
C ARG A 114 10.37 12.90 -15.41
N PHE A 115 9.29 12.13 -15.50
CA PHE A 115 9.22 10.77 -14.97
C PHE A 115 9.22 9.67 -16.03
N LYS A 116 9.34 9.97 -17.32
CA LYS A 116 9.29 8.95 -18.39
C LYS A 116 10.31 7.82 -18.24
N ALA A 117 11.43 8.03 -17.54
CA ALA A 117 12.40 6.97 -17.27
C ALA A 117 11.95 6.01 -16.16
N ASP A 118 11.10 6.48 -15.26
CA ASP A 118 10.74 5.80 -14.02
C ASP A 118 9.31 5.27 -13.99
N ILE A 119 8.37 5.95 -14.65
CA ILE A 119 6.94 5.65 -14.62
C ILE A 119 6.44 5.48 -16.05
N ARG A 120 5.88 4.30 -16.35
CA ARG A 120 5.41 3.92 -17.69
C ARG A 120 3.90 3.81 -17.83
N VAL A 121 3.16 3.89 -16.73
CA VAL A 121 1.70 3.93 -16.73
C VAL A 121 1.23 5.07 -15.84
N TRP A 122 0.29 5.86 -16.35
CA TRP A 122 -0.35 6.95 -15.61
C TRP A 122 -1.85 6.81 -15.71
N GLU A 123 -2.53 6.97 -14.58
CA GLU A 123 -3.97 7.16 -14.57
C GLU A 123 -4.29 8.64 -14.78
N LEU A 124 -5.22 8.93 -15.69
CA LEU A 124 -5.49 10.28 -16.16
C LEU A 124 -6.92 10.68 -15.83
N GLY A 125 -7.04 11.56 -14.83
CA GLY A 125 -8.32 11.92 -14.25
C GLY A 125 -8.78 10.90 -13.22
N ASN A 126 -9.59 11.36 -12.26
CA ASN A 126 -10.26 10.53 -11.28
C ASN A 126 -11.74 10.89 -11.33
N GLU A 127 -12.57 9.99 -11.86
CA GLU A 127 -14.04 10.12 -11.86
C GLU A 127 -14.60 11.42 -12.48
N LEU A 128 -13.91 12.00 -13.47
CA LEU A 128 -14.30 13.29 -14.05
C LEU A 128 -15.67 13.25 -14.72
N GLU A 129 -16.11 12.09 -15.20
CA GLU A 129 -17.39 11.91 -15.89
C GLU A 129 -18.61 12.10 -14.98
N ASN A 130 -18.45 11.97 -13.65
CA ASN A 130 -19.51 12.28 -12.68
C ASN A 130 -20.08 13.69 -12.88
N PHE A 131 -19.21 14.65 -13.22
CA PHE A 131 -19.61 16.03 -13.53
C PHE A 131 -20.63 16.10 -14.68
N ALA A 132 -20.49 15.21 -15.66
CA ALA A 132 -21.29 15.22 -16.87
C ALA A 132 -22.59 14.41 -16.76
N ILE A 133 -22.86 13.69 -15.66
CA ILE A 133 -24.11 12.93 -15.53
C ILE A 133 -25.32 13.82 -15.76
N ILE A 134 -26.23 13.36 -16.62
CA ILE A 134 -27.43 14.09 -16.98
C ILE A 134 -28.40 14.18 -15.80
N LYS A 135 -29.02 15.34 -15.64
CA LYS A 135 -29.95 15.66 -14.56
C LYS A 135 -31.40 15.70 -15.09
N PRO A 136 -32.40 15.62 -14.20
CA PRO A 136 -33.80 15.71 -14.56
C PRO A 136 -34.11 16.95 -15.43
N CYS A 137 -34.93 16.77 -16.46
CA CYS A 137 -35.29 17.81 -17.43
C CYS A 137 -34.13 18.36 -18.27
N GLU A 138 -32.94 17.78 -18.32
CA GLU A 138 -31.92 18.20 -19.27
C GLU A 138 -32.19 17.63 -20.68
N ASN A 139 -31.73 18.32 -21.72
CA ASN A 139 -31.81 17.79 -23.08
C ASN A 139 -30.67 16.80 -23.30
N ARG A 140 -30.97 15.68 -23.95
CA ARG A 140 -29.97 14.75 -24.45
C ARG A 140 -29.44 15.23 -25.79
N ASP A 141 -28.27 14.71 -26.18
CA ASP A 141 -27.58 15.10 -27.42
C ASP A 141 -28.34 14.67 -28.69
N ASP A 142 -29.26 13.70 -28.57
CA ASP A 142 -30.17 13.27 -29.64
C ASP A 142 -31.41 14.18 -29.80
N GLY A 143 -31.51 15.25 -29.00
CA GLY A 143 -32.63 16.20 -28.98
C GLY A 143 -33.80 15.76 -28.11
N SER A 144 -33.79 14.55 -27.55
CA SER A 144 -34.83 14.11 -26.62
C SER A 144 -34.67 14.75 -25.24
N LYS A 145 -35.75 14.79 -24.46
CA LYS A 145 -35.75 15.32 -23.08
C LYS A 145 -35.49 14.21 -22.08
N TYR A 146 -34.54 14.39 -21.17
CA TYR A 146 -34.39 13.51 -20.02
C TYR A 146 -35.58 13.70 -19.07
N PRO A 147 -36.30 12.63 -18.67
CA PRO A 147 -37.54 12.75 -17.92
C PRO A 147 -37.38 13.54 -16.61
N CYS A 148 -38.28 14.49 -16.38
CA CYS A 148 -38.26 15.36 -15.20
C CYS A 148 -38.54 14.64 -13.88
N GLY A 149 -39.23 13.50 -13.92
CA GLY A 149 -39.56 12.70 -12.75
C GLY A 149 -38.51 11.63 -12.38
N TRP A 150 -37.41 11.54 -13.12
CA TRP A 150 -36.33 10.59 -12.85
C TRP A 150 -35.29 11.20 -11.90
N GLY A 151 -34.40 10.36 -11.36
CA GLY A 151 -33.16 10.83 -10.73
C GLY A 151 -32.07 11.14 -11.77
N PRO A 152 -30.85 11.47 -11.34
CA PRO A 152 -29.69 11.56 -12.23
C PRO A 152 -29.55 10.30 -13.11
N GLY A 153 -28.97 10.48 -14.30
CA GLY A 153 -28.71 9.38 -15.23
C GLY A 153 -27.85 8.28 -14.60
N ALA A 154 -28.09 7.03 -15.01
CA ALA A 154 -27.36 5.88 -14.49
C ALA A 154 -25.94 5.75 -15.05
N GLY A 155 -25.59 6.53 -16.08
CA GLY A 155 -24.28 6.54 -16.74
C GLY A 155 -24.02 5.38 -17.70
N THR A 156 -24.99 4.49 -17.93
CA THR A 156 -24.76 3.22 -18.64
C THR A 156 -24.75 3.41 -20.15
N GLY A 157 -25.45 4.44 -20.64
CA GLY A 157 -25.44 4.86 -22.04
C GLY A 157 -24.74 6.19 -22.27
N ALA A 158 -24.30 6.43 -23.51
CA ALA A 158 -23.70 7.70 -23.92
C ALA A 158 -24.62 8.92 -23.67
N LEU A 159 -25.94 8.71 -23.78
CA LEU A 159 -26.94 9.76 -23.55
C LEU A 159 -27.31 9.98 -22.07
N ASP A 160 -26.69 9.23 -21.15
CA ASP A 160 -26.80 9.50 -19.71
C ASP A 160 -25.82 10.61 -19.26
N TYR A 161 -25.11 11.22 -20.22
CA TYR A 161 -24.24 12.36 -19.99
C TYR A 161 -24.79 13.59 -20.72
N TYR A 162 -24.86 14.71 -20.00
CA TYR A 162 -25.28 15.99 -20.53
C TYR A 162 -24.16 16.60 -21.38
N GLY A 163 -24.38 16.71 -22.70
CA GLY A 163 -23.39 17.17 -23.69
C GLY A 163 -22.60 18.41 -23.28
N PRO A 164 -23.26 19.51 -22.86
CA PRO A 164 -22.54 20.73 -22.46
C PRO A 164 -21.54 20.54 -21.31
N ARG A 165 -21.80 19.62 -20.37
CA ARG A 165 -20.83 19.27 -19.32
C ARG A 165 -19.81 18.25 -19.81
N TRP A 166 -20.22 17.31 -20.66
CA TRP A 166 -19.32 16.30 -21.24
C TRP A 166 -18.17 16.92 -22.04
N VAL A 167 -18.43 17.98 -22.81
CA VAL A 167 -17.36 18.67 -23.60
C VAL A 167 -16.19 19.12 -22.70
N LYS A 168 -16.45 19.50 -21.45
CA LYS A 168 -15.42 19.89 -20.50
C LYS A 168 -14.64 18.69 -19.94
N VAL A 169 -15.34 17.60 -19.64
CA VAL A 169 -14.70 16.32 -19.25
C VAL A 169 -13.80 15.81 -20.39
N SER A 170 -14.32 15.83 -21.61
CA SER A 170 -13.60 15.43 -22.83
C SER A 170 -12.33 16.27 -23.01
N ALA A 171 -12.41 17.59 -22.85
CA ALA A 171 -11.27 18.48 -22.91
C ALA A 171 -10.19 18.14 -21.87
N ALA A 172 -10.59 17.84 -20.62
CA ALA A 172 -9.66 17.46 -19.55
C ALA A 172 -8.90 16.17 -19.91
N LEU A 173 -9.65 15.09 -20.20
CA LEU A 173 -9.11 13.77 -20.51
C LEU A 173 -8.23 13.80 -21.78
N LYS A 174 -8.66 14.52 -22.81
CA LYS A 174 -7.91 14.69 -24.06
C LYS A 174 -6.60 15.45 -23.83
N GLY A 175 -6.63 16.54 -23.06
CA GLY A 175 -5.43 17.29 -22.72
C GLY A 175 -4.40 16.43 -21.98
N LEU A 176 -4.83 15.65 -20.97
CA LEU A 176 -3.97 14.69 -20.25
C LEU A 176 -3.36 13.65 -21.20
N SER A 177 -4.20 13.00 -22.03
CA SER A 177 -3.76 11.93 -22.94
C SER A 177 -2.77 12.42 -24.00
N GLU A 178 -3.08 13.55 -24.64
CA GLU A 178 -2.17 14.17 -25.60
C GLU A 178 -0.88 14.63 -24.92
N GLY A 179 -0.97 15.11 -23.67
CA GLY A 179 0.17 15.57 -22.88
C GLY A 179 1.16 14.44 -22.60
N MET A 180 0.65 13.30 -22.12
CA MET A 180 1.45 12.08 -21.92
C MET A 180 2.08 11.59 -23.22
N THR A 181 1.30 11.57 -24.31
CA THR A 181 1.81 11.17 -25.63
C THR A 181 2.94 12.09 -26.12
N ARG A 182 2.85 13.40 -25.81
CA ARG A 182 3.90 14.37 -26.14
C ARG A 182 5.16 14.18 -25.29
N ALA A 183 5.01 13.79 -24.02
CA ALA A 183 6.13 13.51 -23.14
C ALA A 183 6.92 12.27 -23.62
N ASP A 184 6.21 11.18 -23.89
CA ASP A 184 6.72 9.95 -24.50
C ASP A 184 5.55 9.10 -25.02
N PRO A 185 5.47 8.76 -26.33
CA PRO A 185 4.38 7.96 -26.87
C PRO A 185 4.31 6.54 -26.30
N GLY A 186 5.39 6.03 -25.69
CA GLY A 186 5.43 4.73 -25.02
C GLY A 186 4.81 4.71 -23.61
N ILE A 187 4.41 5.86 -23.05
CA ILE A 187 3.66 5.90 -21.79
C ILE A 187 2.23 5.39 -22.03
N ARG A 188 1.80 4.41 -21.23
CA ARG A 188 0.43 3.90 -21.26
C ARG A 188 -0.49 4.83 -20.47
N LYS A 189 -1.63 5.17 -21.08
CA LYS A 189 -2.69 6.02 -20.51
C LYS A 189 -3.81 5.14 -19.94
N ALA A 190 -3.95 5.10 -18.62
CA ALA A 190 -5.09 4.49 -17.96
C ALA A 190 -6.20 5.53 -17.74
N ILE A 191 -7.39 5.29 -18.28
CA ILE A 191 -8.51 6.23 -18.22
C ILE A 191 -9.79 5.45 -17.96
N GLY A 192 -10.67 5.96 -17.11
CA GLY A 192 -11.91 5.28 -16.75
C GLY A 192 -12.83 6.13 -15.90
N THR A 193 -13.61 5.46 -15.06
CA THR A 193 -14.83 6.03 -14.47
C THR A 193 -15.02 5.63 -13.01
N ALA A 194 -15.94 6.31 -12.33
CA ALA A 194 -16.36 6.11 -10.94
C ALA A 194 -16.99 4.74 -10.64
N GLY A 195 -17.04 3.84 -11.62
CA GLY A 195 -17.59 2.52 -11.43
C GLY A 195 -19.08 2.44 -11.69
N TRP A 196 -19.81 1.86 -10.75
CA TRP A 196 -21.16 1.31 -10.95
C TRP A 196 -22.08 2.21 -11.76
N GLY A 197 -22.45 1.75 -12.97
CA GLY A 197 -23.32 2.46 -13.88
C GLY A 197 -22.59 3.20 -14.99
N HIS A 198 -21.31 3.56 -14.85
CA HIS A 198 -20.65 4.57 -15.71
C HIS A 198 -20.02 4.02 -17.00
N THR A 199 -20.55 2.94 -17.59
CA THR A 199 -19.97 2.35 -18.82
C THR A 199 -20.16 3.21 -20.07
N GLY A 200 -21.13 4.13 -20.07
CA GLY A 200 -21.43 5.00 -21.21
C GLY A 200 -20.33 6.02 -21.51
N ALA A 201 -19.53 6.40 -20.50
CA ALA A 201 -18.40 7.32 -20.71
C ALA A 201 -17.34 6.74 -21.66
N PHE A 202 -17.14 5.41 -21.72
CA PHE A 202 -16.22 4.81 -22.69
C PHE A 202 -16.68 5.01 -24.13
N ALA A 203 -17.99 4.98 -24.38
CA ALA A 203 -18.54 5.24 -25.70
C ALA A 203 -18.27 6.69 -26.11
N ARG A 204 -18.50 7.62 -25.18
CA ARG A 204 -18.22 9.04 -25.36
C ARG A 204 -16.74 9.33 -25.58
N MET A 205 -15.84 8.70 -24.80
CA MET A 205 -14.40 8.83 -25.00
C MET A 205 -13.97 8.36 -26.40
N LYS A 206 -14.55 7.26 -26.88
CA LYS A 206 -14.31 6.74 -28.23
C LYS A 206 -14.82 7.69 -29.31
N GLU A 207 -16.03 8.22 -29.15
CA GLU A 207 -16.66 9.18 -30.07
C GLU A 207 -15.81 10.46 -30.21
N ASP A 208 -15.26 10.97 -29.10
CA ASP A 208 -14.44 12.17 -29.07
C ASP A 208 -12.97 11.94 -29.47
N GLY A 209 -12.60 10.69 -29.77
CA GLY A 209 -11.25 10.32 -30.19
C GLY A 209 -10.20 10.45 -29.08
N ILE A 210 -10.59 10.29 -27.81
CA ILE A 210 -9.64 10.24 -26.69
C ILE A 210 -8.85 8.94 -26.79
N VAL A 211 -7.52 9.03 -26.69
CA VAL A 211 -6.64 7.86 -26.77
C VAL A 211 -6.35 7.34 -25.37
N TRP A 212 -6.71 6.08 -25.10
CA TRP A 212 -6.32 5.38 -23.87
C TRP A 212 -5.84 3.95 -24.19
N ASP A 213 -5.08 3.40 -23.24
CA ASP A 213 -4.43 2.09 -23.37
C ASP A 213 -5.00 1.07 -22.38
N ILE A 214 -5.60 1.55 -21.28
CA ILE A 214 -6.10 0.73 -20.17
C ILE A 214 -7.43 1.33 -19.70
N SER A 215 -8.46 0.49 -19.62
CA SER A 215 -9.77 0.90 -19.13
C SER A 215 -9.82 0.77 -17.61
N VAL A 216 -10.06 1.89 -16.92
CA VAL A 216 -10.12 1.95 -15.46
C VAL A 216 -11.55 1.82 -14.95
N TRP A 217 -11.75 1.11 -13.84
CA TRP A 217 -13.04 0.95 -13.19
C TRP A 217 -12.92 0.97 -11.67
N HIS A 218 -13.80 1.69 -10.98
CA HIS A 218 -13.92 1.61 -9.52
C HIS A 218 -15.04 0.66 -9.12
N MET A 219 -14.95 0.00 -7.97
CA MET A 219 -16.06 -0.85 -7.49
C MET A 219 -16.14 -0.99 -5.98
N TYR A 220 -17.35 -0.81 -5.45
CA TYR A 220 -17.64 -0.96 -4.03
C TYR A 220 -18.87 -1.84 -3.88
N GLY A 221 -18.67 -3.16 -3.84
CA GLY A 221 -19.74 -4.14 -3.62
C GLY A 221 -20.02 -5.05 -4.82
N ASP A 222 -21.05 -4.71 -5.59
CA ASP A 222 -21.69 -5.60 -6.57
C ASP A 222 -20.74 -6.22 -7.60
N ASP A 223 -21.15 -7.37 -8.15
CA ASP A 223 -20.37 -8.12 -9.13
C ASP A 223 -20.14 -7.29 -10.42
N PRO A 224 -18.88 -7.01 -10.81
CA PRO A 224 -18.57 -6.12 -11.91
C PRO A 224 -18.63 -6.81 -13.28
N GLU A 225 -18.95 -8.11 -13.35
CA GLU A 225 -18.87 -8.88 -14.59
C GLU A 225 -19.67 -8.26 -15.74
N TRP A 226 -20.85 -7.69 -15.45
CA TRP A 226 -21.64 -7.03 -16.49
C TRP A 226 -20.90 -5.84 -17.10
N ALA A 227 -20.24 -5.02 -16.28
CA ALA A 227 -19.48 -3.86 -16.73
C ALA A 227 -18.22 -4.30 -17.47
N PHE A 228 -17.52 -5.32 -16.97
CA PHE A 228 -16.34 -5.86 -17.62
C PHE A 228 -16.65 -6.44 -19.01
N ARG A 229 -17.82 -7.05 -19.18
CA ARG A 229 -18.28 -7.50 -20.51
C ARG A 229 -18.40 -6.32 -21.48
N GLU A 230 -19.04 -5.22 -21.08
CA GLU A 230 -19.15 -4.01 -21.91
C GLU A 230 -17.78 -3.37 -22.18
N ILE A 231 -16.96 -3.17 -21.14
CA ILE A 231 -15.66 -2.50 -21.22
C ILE A 231 -14.65 -3.33 -22.04
N SER A 232 -14.70 -4.65 -21.96
CA SER A 232 -13.84 -5.53 -22.76
C SER A 232 -14.07 -5.38 -24.28
N GLY A 233 -15.25 -4.89 -24.69
CA GLY A 233 -15.58 -4.60 -26.08
C GLY A 233 -14.70 -3.52 -26.72
N TYR A 234 -14.01 -2.69 -25.93
CA TYR A 234 -13.05 -1.70 -26.42
C TYR A 234 -11.66 -2.30 -26.71
N GLY A 235 -11.45 -3.59 -26.41
CA GLY A 235 -10.22 -4.32 -26.73
C GLY A 235 -9.00 -3.91 -25.89
N LYS A 236 -9.23 -3.25 -24.74
CA LYS A 236 -8.20 -2.80 -23.80
C LYS A 236 -8.23 -3.66 -22.53
N PRO A 237 -7.10 -3.85 -21.83
CA PRO A 237 -7.11 -4.46 -20.49
C PRO A 237 -7.88 -3.61 -19.49
N ILE A 238 -8.33 -4.25 -18.41
CA ILE A 238 -9.10 -3.62 -17.33
C ILE A 238 -8.23 -3.53 -16.08
N TRP A 239 -8.15 -2.34 -15.49
CA TRP A 239 -7.58 -2.12 -14.17
C TRP A 239 -8.67 -1.65 -13.21
N VAL A 240 -8.74 -2.29 -12.04
CA VAL A 240 -9.66 -1.89 -10.97
C VAL A 240 -8.91 -1.02 -9.98
N THR A 241 -8.85 0.29 -10.25
CA THR A 241 -7.95 1.20 -9.50
C THR A 241 -8.51 1.61 -8.14
N GLU A 242 -9.76 1.24 -7.84
CA GLU A 242 -10.35 1.34 -6.51
C GLU A 242 -11.31 0.18 -6.25
N PHE A 243 -11.10 -0.54 -5.15
CA PHE A 243 -12.13 -1.38 -4.57
C PHE A 243 -12.05 -1.52 -3.05
N ASN A 244 -13.20 -1.70 -2.42
CA ASN A 244 -13.31 -2.14 -1.03
C ASN A 244 -14.71 -2.76 -0.79
N ASN A 245 -14.92 -3.31 0.40
CA ASN A 245 -16.26 -3.51 0.92
C ASN A 245 -17.03 -2.17 0.96
N PRO A 246 -18.31 -2.14 0.54
CA PRO A 246 -19.14 -0.94 0.65
C PRO A 246 -19.08 -0.33 2.05
N TYR A 247 -18.80 0.98 2.11
CA TYR A 247 -18.67 1.74 3.36
C TYR A 247 -17.53 1.26 4.28
N GLY A 248 -16.53 0.55 3.74
CA GLY A 248 -15.34 0.12 4.48
C GLY A 248 -15.70 -0.70 5.72
N SER A 249 -15.17 -0.32 6.88
CA SER A 249 -15.47 -0.93 8.18
C SER A 249 -16.58 -0.23 8.97
N GLN A 250 -17.29 0.76 8.40
CA GLN A 250 -18.29 1.56 9.14
C GLN A 250 -19.37 0.71 9.80
N ARG A 251 -19.75 -0.42 9.17
CA ARG A 251 -20.69 -1.39 9.72
C ARG A 251 -20.02 -2.44 10.59
N SER A 252 -18.91 -3.01 10.11
CA SER A 252 -18.11 -4.00 10.83
C SER A 252 -16.75 -4.21 10.14
N GLU A 253 -15.68 -4.27 10.92
CA GLU A 253 -14.35 -4.65 10.40
C GLU A 253 -14.31 -6.09 9.87
N ARG A 254 -15.12 -6.99 10.44
CA ARG A 254 -15.25 -8.36 9.92
C ARG A 254 -15.93 -8.36 8.55
N GLN A 255 -16.98 -7.55 8.38
CA GLN A 255 -17.65 -7.40 7.10
C GLN A 255 -16.69 -6.83 6.04
N GLN A 256 -15.89 -5.82 6.39
CA GLN A 256 -14.85 -5.29 5.50
C GLN A 256 -13.89 -6.40 5.03
N ALA A 257 -13.39 -7.20 5.99
CA ALA A 257 -12.48 -8.30 5.70
C ALA A 257 -13.10 -9.35 4.78
N ASP A 258 -14.35 -9.76 5.04
CA ASP A 258 -15.05 -10.76 4.23
C ASP A 258 -15.34 -10.21 2.80
N GLY A 259 -15.77 -8.95 2.69
CA GLY A 259 -16.07 -8.30 1.41
C GLY A 259 -14.83 -8.10 0.53
N ILE A 260 -13.70 -7.69 1.10
CA ILE A 260 -12.42 -7.60 0.38
C ILE A 260 -12.01 -8.99 -0.13
N LYS A 261 -12.08 -10.03 0.70
CA LYS A 261 -11.72 -11.40 0.29
C LYS A 261 -12.57 -11.88 -0.88
N GLN A 262 -13.88 -11.65 -0.82
CA GLN A 262 -14.81 -12.02 -1.88
C GLN A 262 -14.48 -11.27 -3.18
N THR A 263 -14.23 -9.97 -3.09
CA THR A 263 -13.88 -9.12 -4.25
C THR A 263 -12.57 -9.55 -4.88
N MET A 264 -11.51 -9.76 -4.08
CA MET A 264 -10.21 -10.24 -4.59
C MET A 264 -10.33 -11.60 -5.29
N ALA A 265 -11.07 -12.54 -4.69
CA ALA A 265 -11.31 -13.85 -5.31
C ALA A 265 -12.08 -13.70 -6.64
N ARG A 266 -13.08 -12.81 -6.68
CA ARG A 266 -13.88 -12.57 -7.87
C ARG A 266 -13.07 -11.90 -8.99
N LEU A 267 -12.26 -10.90 -8.68
CA LEU A 267 -11.40 -10.24 -9.66
C LEU A 267 -10.37 -11.19 -10.25
N ARG A 268 -9.78 -12.09 -9.43
CA ARG A 268 -8.91 -13.16 -9.94
C ARG A 268 -9.64 -14.08 -10.94
N GLN A 269 -10.88 -14.48 -10.65
CA GLN A 269 -11.69 -15.29 -11.57
C GLN A 269 -12.02 -14.56 -12.88
N LEU A 270 -12.30 -13.26 -12.80
CA LEU A 270 -12.63 -12.43 -13.96
C LEU A 270 -11.39 -12.06 -14.79
N GLY A 271 -10.19 -12.15 -14.21
CA GLY A 271 -8.91 -11.84 -14.85
C GLY A 271 -8.70 -12.54 -16.18
N GLU A 272 -8.87 -13.86 -16.22
CA GLU A 272 -8.68 -14.64 -17.45
C GLU A 272 -9.69 -14.28 -18.54
N LYS A 273 -10.94 -14.02 -18.14
CA LYS A 273 -12.05 -13.79 -19.08
C LYS A 273 -12.04 -12.38 -19.69
N TYR A 274 -11.71 -11.37 -18.89
CA TYR A 274 -11.84 -9.97 -19.27
C TYR A 274 -10.52 -9.19 -19.30
N LYS A 275 -9.38 -9.86 -19.15
CA LYS A 275 -8.05 -9.24 -19.06
C LYS A 275 -7.97 -8.21 -17.93
N VAL A 276 -8.42 -8.60 -16.74
CA VAL A 276 -8.19 -7.81 -15.52
C VAL A 276 -6.73 -7.99 -15.12
N GLU A 277 -5.91 -6.95 -15.34
CA GLU A 277 -4.45 -7.03 -15.14
C GLU A 277 -4.03 -6.53 -13.76
N SER A 278 -4.78 -5.60 -13.17
CA SER A 278 -4.43 -4.98 -11.89
C SER A 278 -5.67 -4.58 -11.08
N ALA A 279 -5.55 -4.64 -9.75
CA ALA A 279 -6.60 -4.21 -8.84
C ALA A 279 -6.04 -3.60 -7.53
N GLN A 280 -6.62 -2.50 -7.07
CA GLN A 280 -6.09 -1.64 -6.04
C GLN A 280 -7.12 -1.41 -4.94
N ILE A 281 -6.77 -1.79 -3.72
CA ILE A 281 -7.65 -1.64 -2.55
C ILE A 281 -7.70 -0.17 -2.16
N TYR A 282 -8.88 0.43 -2.07
CA TYR A 282 -9.05 1.77 -1.48
C TYR A 282 -9.44 1.62 -0.01
N GLU A 283 -8.52 1.67 0.96
CA GLU A 283 -7.15 2.22 0.90
C GLU A 283 -6.23 1.68 2.03
N LEU A 284 -4.99 2.17 2.13
CA LEU A 284 -4.00 1.68 3.10
C LEU A 284 -4.33 2.09 4.55
N PHE A 285 -4.49 3.38 4.81
CA PHE A 285 -4.77 3.94 6.14
C PHE A 285 -6.17 4.55 6.17
N ASP A 286 -6.82 4.52 7.33
CA ASP A 286 -8.07 5.27 7.51
C ASP A 286 -7.87 6.77 7.37
N GLU A 287 -8.74 7.44 6.60
CA GLU A 287 -8.82 8.91 6.56
C GLU A 287 -9.73 9.46 7.67
N THR A 288 -9.39 9.22 8.94
CA THR A 288 -10.31 9.50 10.09
C THR A 288 -10.78 10.96 10.21
N TYR A 289 -10.11 11.90 9.56
CA TYR A 289 -10.52 13.30 9.46
C TYR A 289 -11.78 13.54 8.62
N TRP A 290 -12.22 12.58 7.79
CA TRP A 290 -13.49 12.66 7.07
C TRP A 290 -14.70 12.24 7.91
N ALA A 291 -14.53 11.86 9.18
CA ALA A 291 -15.64 11.44 10.02
C ALA A 291 -16.74 12.53 10.10
N PRO A 292 -18.03 12.17 9.99
CA PRO A 292 -18.59 10.82 10.05
C PRO A 292 -18.76 10.11 8.68
N SER A 293 -18.17 10.63 7.59
CA SER A 293 -18.21 9.97 6.28
C SER A 293 -17.68 8.54 6.35
N PHE A 294 -18.14 7.69 5.44
CA PHE A 294 -17.64 6.32 5.34
C PHE A 294 -16.17 6.28 4.91
N GLU A 295 -15.69 7.32 4.19
CA GLU A 295 -14.29 7.50 3.78
C GLU A 295 -13.34 7.36 4.98
N ALA A 296 -13.76 7.82 6.16
CA ALA A 296 -12.99 7.70 7.40
C ALA A 296 -12.70 6.27 7.87
N ASN A 297 -13.30 5.26 7.24
CA ASN A 297 -13.27 3.85 7.68
C ASN A 297 -12.85 2.89 6.55
N MET A 298 -12.25 3.38 5.48
CA MET A 298 -11.87 2.58 4.30
C MET A 298 -10.53 1.87 4.44
N GLY A 299 -9.66 2.33 5.35
CA GLY A 299 -8.31 1.83 5.51
C GLY A 299 -8.20 0.37 5.94
N LEU A 300 -7.11 -0.29 5.56
CA LEU A 300 -6.67 -1.57 6.11
C LEU A 300 -6.01 -1.41 7.49
N VAL A 301 -5.41 -0.24 7.74
CA VAL A 301 -4.73 0.10 8.99
C VAL A 301 -5.37 1.33 9.59
N ARG A 302 -5.60 1.30 10.91
CA ARG A 302 -6.22 2.45 11.60
C ARG A 302 -5.26 3.63 11.65
N LEU A 303 -5.83 4.83 11.63
CA LEU A 303 -5.12 6.08 11.83
C LEU A 303 -5.62 6.73 13.12
N ILE A 304 -4.70 7.10 14.02
CA ILE A 304 -5.04 7.66 15.33
C ILE A 304 -4.55 9.11 15.38
N ALA A 305 -5.44 10.03 15.73
CA ALA A 305 -5.08 11.43 15.96
C ALA A 305 -4.22 11.52 17.23
N ALA A 306 -3.05 12.14 17.14
CA ALA A 306 -2.22 12.44 18.29
C ALA A 306 -2.45 13.87 18.80
N SER A 307 -2.14 14.08 20.08
CA SER A 307 -2.27 15.38 20.76
C SER A 307 -1.37 16.49 20.19
N ASP A 308 -0.36 16.12 19.40
CA ASP A 308 0.55 17.05 18.71
C ASP A 308 0.01 17.51 17.34
N GLY A 309 -1.23 17.16 16.99
CA GLY A 309 -1.86 17.52 15.72
C GLY A 309 -1.40 16.69 14.52
N LYS A 310 -0.60 15.62 14.75
CA LYS A 310 -0.17 14.68 13.71
C LYS A 310 -0.92 13.36 13.82
N TRP A 311 -0.70 12.48 12.84
CA TRP A 311 -1.22 11.13 12.87
C TRP A 311 -0.25 10.13 13.49
N ARG A 312 -0.81 9.03 13.99
CA ARG A 312 -0.11 7.84 14.43
C ARG A 312 -0.73 6.62 13.78
N ILE A 313 0.12 5.66 13.43
CA ILE A 313 -0.33 4.38 12.89
C ILE A 313 -0.96 3.58 14.04
N GLY A 314 -2.22 3.22 13.88
CA GLY A 314 -2.95 2.36 14.78
C GLY A 314 -2.82 0.88 14.41
N GLU A 315 -3.54 0.04 15.13
CA GLU A 315 -3.54 -1.40 14.90
C GLU A 315 -4.09 -1.75 13.50
N PRO A 316 -3.44 -2.66 12.75
CA PRO A 316 -4.00 -3.25 11.54
C PRO A 316 -5.38 -3.87 11.76
N LYS A 317 -6.33 -3.61 10.86
CA LYS A 317 -7.69 -4.18 10.94
C LYS A 317 -7.69 -5.66 10.52
N PRO A 318 -8.74 -6.44 10.85
CA PRO A 318 -8.95 -7.78 10.28
C PRO A 318 -8.80 -7.85 8.76
N ALA A 319 -9.23 -6.80 8.03
CA ALA A 319 -9.06 -6.69 6.59
C ALA A 319 -7.60 -6.76 6.14
N TYR A 320 -6.67 -6.13 6.87
CA TYR A 320 -5.23 -6.21 6.59
C TYR A 320 -4.74 -7.65 6.57
N LYS A 321 -5.07 -8.41 7.63
CA LYS A 321 -4.68 -9.82 7.74
C LYS A 321 -5.27 -10.66 6.61
N THR A 322 -6.53 -10.42 6.25
CA THR A 322 -7.19 -11.10 5.12
C THR A 322 -6.44 -10.86 3.81
N VAL A 323 -6.11 -9.61 3.49
CA VAL A 323 -5.36 -9.26 2.28
C VAL A 323 -4.00 -9.95 2.28
N ARG A 324 -3.25 -9.82 3.37
CA ARG A 324 -1.92 -10.41 3.54
C ARG A 324 -1.95 -11.94 3.42
N ASP A 325 -2.94 -12.60 4.02
CA ASP A 325 -3.08 -14.06 3.92
C ASP A 325 -3.51 -14.50 2.51
N PHE A 326 -4.28 -13.68 1.80
CA PHE A 326 -4.69 -13.96 0.42
C PHE A 326 -3.50 -13.90 -0.55
N THR A 327 -2.58 -12.95 -0.34
CA THR A 327 -1.42 -12.70 -1.21
C THR A 327 -0.19 -13.53 -0.83
N ARG A 328 0.01 -13.81 0.47
CA ARG A 328 1.23 -14.45 1.00
C ARG A 328 0.98 -15.78 1.71
N GLY A 329 -0.27 -16.16 1.94
CA GLY A 329 -0.65 -17.27 2.83
C GLY A 329 -0.59 -16.89 4.32
N PRO A 330 -1.09 -17.72 5.24
CA PRO A 330 -1.19 -17.40 6.68
C PRO A 330 0.15 -17.07 7.38
N GLN A 331 0.13 -16.15 8.37
CA GLN A 331 1.29 -15.83 9.20
C GLN A 331 1.20 -16.58 10.54
N PRO A 332 2.17 -17.43 10.90
CA PRO A 332 2.32 -17.82 12.28
C PRO A 332 2.83 -16.63 13.10
N LEU A 333 2.39 -16.53 14.37
CA LEU A 333 2.95 -15.53 15.27
C LEU A 333 4.46 -15.74 15.40
N PRO A 334 5.27 -14.65 15.34
CA PRO A 334 6.71 -14.78 15.45
C PRO A 334 7.09 -15.30 16.84
N LYS A 335 8.04 -16.24 16.84
CA LYS A 335 8.67 -16.73 18.06
C LYS A 335 10.15 -16.38 18.00
N PRO A 336 10.67 -15.64 18.98
CA PRO A 336 12.10 -15.40 19.06
C PRO A 336 12.78 -16.73 19.37
N ASN A 337 13.61 -17.20 18.44
CA ASN A 337 14.50 -18.33 18.62
C ASN A 337 15.92 -17.81 18.40
N ARG A 338 16.82 -17.95 19.38
CA ARG A 338 18.17 -17.39 19.29
C ARG A 338 19.16 -18.49 18.90
N GLU A 339 20.08 -18.19 17.99
CA GLU A 339 21.18 -19.10 17.62
C GLU A 339 22.43 -18.85 18.47
N CYS A 340 22.34 -17.89 19.38
CA CYS A 340 23.36 -17.47 20.33
C CYS A 340 22.71 -17.32 21.72
N ASP A 341 23.55 -17.34 22.76
CA ASP A 341 23.12 -17.04 24.11
C ASP A 341 23.47 -15.57 24.45
N PRO A 342 22.46 -14.70 24.65
CA PRO A 342 22.71 -13.29 24.92
C PRO A 342 23.47 -13.07 26.24
N GLU A 343 23.32 -13.95 27.24
CA GLU A 343 23.94 -13.75 28.56
C GLU A 343 25.42 -14.13 28.59
N SER A 344 25.86 -15.06 27.73
CA SER A 344 27.26 -15.52 27.67
C SER A 344 28.03 -14.98 26.45
N THR A 345 27.33 -14.33 25.52
CA THR A 345 27.93 -13.71 24.34
C THR A 345 29.00 -12.69 24.72
N ALA A 346 30.18 -12.84 24.11
CA ALA A 346 31.35 -11.97 24.34
C ALA A 346 31.77 -11.83 25.82
N ALA A 347 31.45 -12.78 26.71
CA ALA A 347 31.67 -12.67 28.16
C ALA A 347 33.08 -12.21 28.58
N ASN A 348 34.12 -12.56 27.80
CA ASN A 348 35.52 -12.19 28.06
C ASN A 348 35.96 -10.83 27.47
N LYS A 349 35.03 -10.01 26.96
CA LYS A 349 35.31 -8.70 26.34
C LYS A 349 34.99 -7.55 27.30
N SER A 350 35.32 -6.32 26.90
CA SER A 350 34.96 -5.10 27.65
C SER A 350 33.44 -4.95 27.77
N GLU A 351 32.99 -4.18 28.76
CA GLU A 351 31.56 -3.96 29.02
C GLU A 351 30.80 -3.50 27.77
N TYR A 352 31.31 -2.49 27.06
CA TYR A 352 30.64 -1.96 25.87
C TYR A 352 30.59 -2.95 24.71
N VAL A 353 31.63 -3.79 24.54
CA VAL A 353 31.61 -4.87 23.54
C VAL A 353 30.59 -5.95 23.92
N ARG A 354 30.49 -6.31 25.22
CA ARG A 354 29.47 -7.25 25.70
C ARG A 354 28.06 -6.72 25.48
N GLN A 355 27.80 -5.45 25.82
CA GLN A 355 26.48 -4.83 25.63
C GLN A 355 26.09 -4.76 24.15
N ALA A 356 27.02 -4.39 23.27
CA ALA A 356 26.77 -4.40 21.84
C ALA A 356 26.45 -5.82 21.33
N ALA A 357 27.27 -6.80 21.70
CA ALA A 357 27.09 -8.20 21.27
C ALA A 357 25.79 -8.82 21.83
N PHE A 358 25.44 -8.49 23.09
CA PHE A 358 24.16 -8.84 23.69
C PHE A 358 22.97 -8.31 22.89
N ALA A 359 22.99 -7.04 22.49
CA ALA A 359 21.88 -6.45 21.73
C ALA A 359 21.67 -7.17 20.39
N TYR A 360 22.76 -7.49 19.66
CA TYR A 360 22.67 -8.30 18.43
C TYR A 360 22.06 -9.67 18.69
N CYS A 361 22.56 -10.38 19.70
CA CYS A 361 22.07 -11.72 19.99
C CYS A 361 20.60 -11.72 20.44
N LEU A 362 20.24 -10.79 21.33
CA LEU A 362 18.90 -10.65 21.86
C LEU A 362 17.89 -10.34 20.76
N VAL A 363 18.20 -9.35 19.91
CA VAL A 363 17.27 -8.76 18.95
C VAL A 363 17.33 -9.48 17.60
N LEU A 364 18.52 -9.69 17.05
CA LEU A 364 18.72 -10.23 15.68
C LEU A 364 19.00 -11.75 15.65
N ARG A 365 19.09 -12.41 16.81
CA ARG A 365 19.28 -13.88 16.96
C ARG A 365 20.64 -14.42 16.51
N HIS A 366 21.58 -13.57 16.14
CA HIS A 366 22.89 -14.00 15.68
C HIS A 366 23.99 -13.12 16.28
N GLU A 367 25.23 -13.60 16.21
CA GLU A 367 26.40 -12.82 16.62
C GLU A 367 26.70 -11.69 15.63
N SER A 368 27.15 -10.56 16.15
CA SER A 368 27.55 -9.41 15.34
C SER A 368 28.89 -9.63 14.66
N ASP A 369 29.11 -8.97 13.52
CA ASP A 369 30.45 -8.86 12.94
C ASP A 369 31.36 -7.90 13.73
N GLY A 370 32.68 -8.02 13.56
CA GLY A 370 33.65 -7.21 14.31
C GLY A 370 33.51 -5.70 14.08
N ALA A 371 33.24 -5.25 12.86
CA ALA A 371 33.12 -3.82 12.54
C ALA A 371 31.87 -3.20 13.16
N SER A 372 30.78 -3.96 13.22
CA SER A 372 29.55 -3.58 13.90
C SER A 372 29.75 -3.50 15.42
N LEU A 373 30.44 -4.48 16.03
CA LEU A 373 30.79 -4.42 17.45
C LEU A 373 31.67 -3.22 17.79
N ASP A 374 32.71 -2.95 17.00
CA ASP A 374 33.61 -1.82 17.24
C ASP A 374 32.85 -0.49 17.21
N ARG A 375 31.96 -0.31 16.22
CA ARG A 375 31.14 0.91 16.10
C ARG A 375 30.19 1.11 17.29
N TRP A 376 29.43 0.07 17.64
CA TRP A 376 28.46 0.18 18.73
C TRP A 376 29.12 0.27 20.10
N SER A 377 30.22 -0.43 20.32
CA SER A 377 30.98 -0.32 21.56
C SER A 377 31.59 1.07 21.73
N ALA A 378 32.11 1.68 20.67
CA ALA A 378 32.58 3.07 20.68
C ALA A 378 31.45 4.07 20.96
N ALA A 379 30.25 3.87 20.37
CA ALA A 379 29.09 4.72 20.61
C ALA A 379 28.56 4.63 22.05
N LEU A 380 28.67 3.45 22.69
CA LEU A 380 28.37 3.30 24.12
C LEU A 380 29.43 3.95 24.99
N GLU A 381 30.71 3.80 24.65
CA GLU A 381 31.83 4.39 25.40
C GLU A 381 31.81 5.91 25.37
N SER A 382 31.48 6.51 24.22
CA SER A 382 31.37 7.96 24.07
C SER A 382 30.08 8.56 24.67
N GLY A 383 29.12 7.71 25.02
CA GLY A 383 27.78 8.13 25.46
C GLY A 383 26.87 8.64 24.33
N GLU A 384 27.27 8.48 23.06
CA GLU A 384 26.44 8.79 21.89
C GLU A 384 25.20 7.89 21.80
N SER A 385 25.29 6.68 22.34
CA SER A 385 24.18 5.72 22.41
C SER A 385 24.08 5.08 23.78
N THR A 386 22.89 4.54 24.07
CA THR A 386 22.64 3.69 25.24
C THR A 386 22.31 2.29 24.77
N LEU A 387 22.42 1.28 25.65
CA LEU A 387 21.97 -0.08 25.31
C LEU A 387 20.52 -0.10 24.81
N ALA A 388 19.63 0.66 25.46
CA ALA A 388 18.25 0.78 25.02
C ALA A 388 18.15 1.40 23.62
N GLY A 389 18.94 2.44 23.34
CA GLY A 389 19.04 3.04 22.01
C GLY A 389 19.47 2.03 20.95
N ILE A 390 20.50 1.23 21.22
CA ILE A 390 20.98 0.19 20.29
C ILE A 390 19.91 -0.86 20.01
N ILE A 391 19.22 -1.35 21.06
CA ILE A 391 18.14 -2.33 20.89
C ILE A 391 17.03 -1.74 19.99
N ILE A 392 16.61 -0.50 20.23
CA ILE A 392 15.58 0.18 19.43
C ILE A 392 16.04 0.37 17.98
N GLU A 393 17.30 0.79 17.75
CA GLU A 393 17.84 0.93 16.39
C GLU A 393 17.90 -0.41 15.67
N MET A 394 18.28 -1.50 16.34
CA MET A 394 18.26 -2.85 15.75
C MET A 394 16.84 -3.29 15.38
N MET A 395 15.84 -2.99 16.20
CA MET A 395 14.44 -3.29 15.91
C MET A 395 13.89 -2.53 14.70
N ARG A 396 14.55 -1.45 14.27
CA ARG A 396 14.19 -0.68 13.06
C ARG A 396 14.80 -1.24 11.77
N THR A 397 15.70 -2.21 11.87
CA THR A 397 16.43 -2.74 10.71
C THR A 397 15.59 -3.67 9.84
N ASP A 398 15.94 -3.77 8.56
CA ASP A 398 15.38 -4.76 7.64
C ASP A 398 15.68 -6.20 8.10
N ASP A 399 16.78 -6.44 8.81
CA ASP A 399 17.11 -7.77 9.33
C ASP A 399 16.13 -8.20 10.44
N PHE A 400 15.76 -7.28 11.34
CA PHE A 400 14.73 -7.53 12.34
C PHE A 400 13.38 -7.86 11.69
N GLU A 401 12.93 -7.04 10.73
CA GLU A 401 11.65 -7.28 10.05
C GLU A 401 11.67 -8.54 9.18
N THR A 402 12.81 -8.89 8.58
CA THR A 402 12.96 -10.15 7.83
C THR A 402 12.83 -11.37 8.75
N ARG A 403 13.29 -11.27 10.00
CA ARG A 403 13.25 -12.37 10.98
C ARG A 403 11.89 -12.55 11.65
N TYR A 404 11.18 -11.46 11.92
CA TYR A 404 9.97 -11.51 12.75
C TYR A 404 8.70 -11.02 12.07
N ALA A 405 8.80 -10.24 10.98
CA ALA A 405 7.67 -9.68 10.24
C ALA A 405 6.60 -9.06 11.17
N THR A 406 6.97 -8.01 11.90
CA THR A 406 6.18 -7.47 13.01
C THR A 406 5.17 -6.39 12.58
N ILE A 407 5.37 -5.81 11.38
CA ILE A 407 4.57 -4.73 10.80
C ILE A 407 3.07 -5.01 10.87
N GLY A 408 2.63 -6.16 10.34
CA GLY A 408 1.22 -6.55 10.23
C GLY A 408 0.59 -7.14 11.49
N LEU A 409 1.32 -7.25 12.61
CA LEU A 409 0.78 -7.84 13.84
C LEU A 409 -0.33 -6.99 14.45
N THR A 410 -1.25 -7.62 15.18
CA THR A 410 -2.14 -6.90 16.10
C THR A 410 -1.34 -6.35 17.28
N ASP A 411 -1.89 -5.37 18.00
CA ASP A 411 -1.18 -4.77 19.12
C ASP A 411 -0.88 -5.80 20.20
N ARG A 412 -1.85 -6.68 20.51
CA ARG A 412 -1.64 -7.77 21.45
C ARG A 412 -0.58 -8.76 20.98
N ALA A 413 -0.57 -9.12 19.70
CA ALA A 413 0.45 -10.03 19.15
C ALA A 413 1.85 -9.40 19.21
N TYR A 414 1.96 -8.11 18.89
CA TYR A 414 3.21 -7.36 18.99
C TYR A 414 3.71 -7.29 20.44
N ILE A 415 2.84 -6.96 21.41
CA ILE A 415 3.19 -6.95 22.84
C ILE A 415 3.64 -8.34 23.30
N SER A 416 2.89 -9.40 22.98
CA SER A 416 3.27 -10.78 23.31
C SER A 416 4.64 -11.14 22.76
N PHE A 417 4.92 -10.75 21.52
CA PHE A 417 6.21 -10.96 20.88
C PHE A 417 7.34 -10.23 21.62
N LEU A 418 7.14 -8.96 22.02
CA LEU A 418 8.16 -8.22 22.76
C LEU A 418 8.49 -8.83 24.13
N TYR A 419 7.49 -9.34 24.86
CA TYR A 419 7.73 -10.03 26.13
C TYR A 419 8.58 -11.29 25.94
N LEU A 420 8.31 -12.06 24.89
CA LEU A 420 9.12 -13.23 24.56
C LEU A 420 10.54 -12.81 24.12
N LEU A 421 10.65 -11.77 23.30
CA LEU A 421 11.93 -11.32 22.75
C LEU A 421 12.84 -10.73 23.83
N LEU A 422 12.29 -9.89 24.71
CA LEU A 422 13.06 -9.07 25.63
C LEU A 422 13.11 -9.64 27.05
N LEU A 423 12.18 -10.51 27.45
CA LEU A 423 12.12 -11.06 28.82
C LEU A 423 12.13 -12.59 28.85
N ASP A 424 12.01 -13.24 27.69
CA ASP A 424 11.96 -14.70 27.55
C ASP A 424 10.84 -15.32 28.42
N ARG A 425 9.68 -14.66 28.43
CA ARG A 425 8.45 -15.16 29.05
C ARG A 425 7.21 -14.62 28.34
N PRO A 426 6.03 -15.24 28.52
CA PRO A 426 4.76 -14.65 28.08
C PRO A 426 4.44 -13.35 28.82
N ALA A 427 3.74 -12.45 28.14
CA ALA A 427 3.12 -11.28 28.78
C ALA A 427 2.04 -11.73 29.78
N ASP A 428 2.02 -11.10 30.94
CA ASP A 428 0.91 -11.21 31.89
C ASP A 428 -0.27 -10.33 31.47
N ASP A 429 -1.47 -10.64 31.98
CA ASP A 429 -2.71 -9.96 31.59
C ASP A 429 -2.66 -8.45 31.89
N TYR A 430 -2.02 -8.05 33.00
CA TYR A 430 -1.93 -6.66 33.42
C TYR A 430 -1.04 -5.84 32.48
N GLY A 431 0.17 -6.33 32.18
CA GLY A 431 1.08 -5.69 31.24
C GLY A 431 0.49 -5.62 29.84
N MET A 432 -0.12 -6.72 29.37
CA MET A 432 -0.80 -6.80 28.08
C MET A 432 -1.89 -5.74 27.95
N GLU A 433 -2.82 -5.67 28.90
CA GLU A 433 -3.93 -4.72 28.85
C GLU A 433 -3.45 -3.26 28.99
N THR A 434 -2.43 -3.03 29.82
CA THR A 434 -1.88 -1.69 30.03
C THR A 434 -1.28 -1.11 28.76
N TYR A 435 -0.44 -1.87 28.05
CA TYR A 435 0.14 -1.41 26.78
C TYR A 435 -0.90 -1.34 25.67
N ALA A 436 -1.78 -2.34 25.53
CA ALA A 436 -2.80 -2.35 24.48
C ALA A 436 -3.76 -1.15 24.59
N ARG A 437 -4.12 -0.75 25.81
CA ARG A 437 -4.94 0.45 26.04
C ARG A 437 -4.23 1.73 25.58
N GLN A 438 -2.94 1.86 25.85
CA GLN A 438 -2.16 3.05 25.49
C GLN A 438 -1.91 3.16 23.99
N LEU A 439 -1.67 2.02 23.31
CA LEU A 439 -1.59 1.98 21.85
C LEU A 439 -2.92 2.38 21.21
N ARG A 440 -4.03 1.81 21.69
CA ARG A 440 -5.38 2.15 21.19
C ARG A 440 -5.73 3.62 21.39
N ALA A 441 -5.29 4.21 22.49
CA ALA A 441 -5.51 5.63 22.79
C ALA A 441 -4.55 6.57 22.04
N GLY A 442 -3.55 6.04 21.32
CA GLY A 442 -2.52 6.84 20.66
C GLY A 442 -1.55 7.53 21.62
N THR A 443 -1.60 7.23 22.92
CA THR A 443 -0.69 7.81 23.92
C THR A 443 0.69 7.14 23.92
N MET A 444 0.79 5.95 23.32
CA MET A 444 2.04 5.26 23.03
C MET A 444 2.09 4.82 21.57
N ARG A 445 3.31 4.75 21.04
CA ARG A 445 3.64 4.03 19.80
C ARG A 445 4.17 2.64 20.15
N ARG A 446 4.22 1.75 19.15
CA ARG A 446 4.80 0.41 19.30
C ARG A 446 6.25 0.42 19.79
N GLU A 447 7.04 1.40 19.35
CA GLU A 447 8.42 1.58 19.84
C GLU A 447 8.46 1.94 21.33
N ASP A 448 7.49 2.72 21.81
CA ASP A 448 7.43 3.16 23.21
C ASP A 448 7.12 1.97 24.15
N VAL A 449 6.40 0.95 23.66
CA VAL A 449 6.20 -0.32 24.39
C VAL A 449 7.53 -1.07 24.57
N ALA A 450 8.32 -1.18 23.49
CA ALA A 450 9.64 -1.84 23.56
C ALA A 450 10.55 -1.09 24.54
N LEU A 451 10.60 0.23 24.45
CA LEU A 451 11.37 1.08 25.36
C LEU A 451 10.92 0.93 26.81
N GLY A 452 9.60 0.86 27.06
CA GLY A 452 9.04 0.61 28.38
C GLY A 452 9.49 -0.71 28.99
N ILE A 453 9.53 -1.78 28.20
CA ILE A 453 10.01 -3.10 28.65
C ILE A 453 11.52 -3.05 28.92
N ILE A 454 12.33 -2.49 28.02
CA ILE A 454 13.80 -2.41 28.15
C ILE A 454 14.21 -1.63 29.42
N ASN A 455 13.45 -0.57 29.75
CA ASN A 455 13.72 0.25 30.94
C ASN A 455 13.14 -0.32 32.24
N SER A 456 12.44 -1.46 32.20
CA SER A 456 11.82 -2.05 33.37
C SER A 456 12.84 -2.64 34.35
N SER A 457 12.49 -2.69 35.63
CA SER A 457 13.27 -3.40 36.65
C SER A 457 13.43 -4.89 36.32
N GLU A 458 12.43 -5.47 35.66
CA GLU A 458 12.44 -6.87 35.24
C GLU A 458 13.49 -7.13 34.16
N PHE A 459 13.55 -6.31 33.12
CA PHE A 459 14.58 -6.42 32.08
C PHE A 459 15.98 -6.28 32.69
N ASN A 460 16.15 -5.29 33.58
CA ASN A 460 17.42 -5.08 34.29
C ASN A 460 17.82 -6.28 35.17
N ALA A 461 16.86 -6.91 35.84
CA ALA A 461 17.12 -8.07 36.69
C ALA A 461 17.40 -9.34 35.86
N LYS A 462 16.67 -9.54 34.76
CA LYS A 462 16.84 -10.67 33.83
C LYS A 462 18.23 -10.66 33.17
N HIS A 463 18.69 -9.47 32.81
CA HIS A 463 19.95 -9.26 32.06
C HIS A 463 21.01 -8.56 32.92
N ALA A 464 21.14 -8.92 34.20
CA ALA A 464 22.13 -8.28 35.08
C ALA A 464 23.58 -8.57 34.65
N ALA A 465 23.82 -9.77 34.09
CA ALA A 465 25.15 -10.25 33.70
C ALA A 465 25.84 -9.40 32.63
N ILE A 466 25.09 -8.64 31.84
CA ILE A 466 25.67 -7.76 30.81
C ILE A 466 26.23 -6.45 31.38
N ARG A 467 25.81 -6.05 32.59
CA ARG A 467 26.23 -4.81 33.26
C ARG A 467 27.26 -5.07 34.36
N GLU A 468 27.20 -6.25 34.97
CA GLU A 468 28.16 -6.62 36.00
C GLU A 468 29.36 -7.36 35.38
N VAL A 469 30.57 -6.82 35.57
CA VAL A 469 31.80 -7.60 35.37
C VAL A 469 31.92 -8.54 36.57
N SER A 470 31.11 -9.59 36.62
CA SER A 470 31.17 -10.52 37.75
C SER A 470 32.38 -11.43 37.60
N VAL A 471 33.39 -11.11 38.41
CA VAL A 471 34.50 -11.95 38.88
C VAL A 471 34.27 -13.42 38.54
N VAL A 472 35.10 -13.94 37.63
CA VAL A 472 35.18 -15.36 37.29
C VAL A 472 35.21 -16.16 38.60
N PRO A 473 34.29 -17.09 38.86
CA PRO A 473 34.41 -17.99 40.00
C PRO A 473 35.68 -18.82 39.78
N ASN A 474 36.60 -18.77 40.75
CA ASN A 474 37.78 -19.64 40.71
C ASN A 474 37.34 -21.10 40.53
N PRO A 475 37.99 -21.86 39.63
CA PRO A 475 37.77 -23.29 39.56
C PRO A 475 38.23 -23.90 40.89
N GLY A 476 37.31 -24.61 41.56
CA GLY A 476 37.60 -25.39 42.76
C GLY A 476 38.45 -26.62 42.47
#